data_AF-A0A3B0UAF3-F1
#
_entry.id   AF-A0A3B0UAF3-F1
#
_cell.length_a   1.000
_cell.length_b   1.000
_cell.length_c   1.000
_cell.angle_alpha   90.00
_cell.angle_beta   90.00
_cell.angle_gamma   90.00
#
_symmetry.space_group_name_H-M   'P 1'
#
loop_
_entity.id
_entity.type
_entity.pdbx_description
1 polymer ?
#
loop_
_entity_poly.entity_id
_entity_poly.type
_entity_poly.pdbx_seq_one_letter_code
_entity_poly.pdbx_strand_id
1 'polypeptide(L)'
;FSGQLIQHSSIVCEPFGEIYTEIYLNAPVPENEISLYRSGTRVLSNLSQLDSLQKSPWTSTYFQGLMDVPFLNLTPGTRDGLIHDDRFSQWIQALIPLEEQLNAIITEQQQQQDVESNRHILKSVQKAIREALFILPGEEYDWFEVYSKGKGPRQEKSAEVMPYAIEDINYRQNLDLLNTEENSKGKQKQFFEYAGSLHRVQISPASCTLAVSQSRNLRAICRDKRGRSVDDGLTFSWSIFEGNGQLSNTTEEIVEFKANDIPEICQINLTVKQYQDKEFIAQAIITVTDEILPEVKTQGALKKGLPGYTLKKSPGELWRSTFDTEKNIVTINNSHRDFIYASKQKNRKVRYICRLYIKELVLANFIELKGEELLERMIEVSLYAEESLR
;
A
#
# COMPACT_ATOMS: atom_id res chain seq x y z
N PHE A 1 28.04 -16.35 22.43
CA PHE A 1 26.77 -16.10 21.72
C PHE A 1 26.43 -14.62 21.85
N SER A 2 25.85 -13.97 20.82
CA SER A 2 25.66 -12.50 20.78
C SER A 2 24.19 -12.05 20.64
N GLY A 3 23.24 -12.99 20.68
CA GLY A 3 21.80 -12.72 20.49
C GLY A 3 21.03 -12.51 21.79
N GLN A 4 19.70 -12.40 21.68
CA GLN A 4 18.78 -12.37 22.81
C GLN A 4 18.55 -13.80 23.32
N LEU A 5 18.85 -14.07 24.59
CA LEU A 5 18.60 -15.38 25.20
C LEU A 5 17.10 -15.70 25.19
N ILE A 6 16.73 -16.87 24.67
CA ILE A 6 15.36 -17.37 24.65
C ILE A 6 15.11 -18.11 25.96
N GLN A 7 14.09 -17.67 26.69
CA GLN A 7 13.63 -18.41 27.86
C GLN A 7 12.73 -19.56 27.43
N HIS A 8 13.06 -20.77 27.85
CA HIS A 8 12.25 -21.97 27.65
C HIS A 8 12.25 -22.78 28.96
N SER A 9 11.32 -23.73 29.07
CA SER A 9 11.26 -24.65 30.20
C SER A 9 12.46 -25.61 30.21
N SER A 10 12.90 -26.04 31.39
CA SER A 10 13.92 -27.09 31.51
C SER A 10 13.46 -28.35 30.79
N ILE A 11 14.35 -28.95 30.00
CA ILE A 11 14.06 -30.14 29.21
C ILE A 11 14.60 -31.35 29.99
N VAL A 12 13.71 -32.25 30.37
CA VAL A 12 14.03 -33.46 31.12
C VAL A 12 13.70 -34.68 30.28
N CYS A 13 14.69 -35.55 30.06
CA CYS A 13 14.50 -36.86 29.47
C CYS A 13 14.44 -37.89 30.58
N GLU A 14 13.26 -38.31 31.01
CA GLU A 14 13.16 -39.46 31.91
C GLU A 14 13.41 -40.77 31.14
N PRO A 15 14.23 -41.71 31.66
CA PRO A 15 14.93 -41.73 32.95
C PRO A 15 16.39 -41.23 32.90
N PHE A 16 16.82 -40.58 31.82
CA PHE A 16 18.23 -40.32 31.51
C PHE A 16 18.81 -39.02 32.10
N GLY A 17 17.98 -38.04 32.42
CA GLY A 17 18.37 -36.81 33.10
C GLY A 17 17.97 -35.53 32.36
N GLU A 18 18.49 -34.40 32.85
CA GLU A 18 18.20 -33.07 32.31
C GLU A 18 19.14 -32.71 31.15
N ILE A 19 18.64 -31.86 30.26
CA ILE A 19 19.38 -31.30 29.13
C ILE A 19 19.63 -29.83 29.41
N TYR A 20 20.91 -29.43 29.39
CA TYR A 20 21.27 -28.03 29.47
C TYR A 20 21.17 -27.39 28.10
N THR A 21 20.51 -26.23 28.01
CA THR A 21 20.24 -25.54 26.74
C THR A 21 20.43 -24.06 26.92
N GLU A 22 21.20 -23.46 26.01
CA GLU A 22 21.30 -22.01 25.86
C GLU A 22 21.10 -21.66 24.40
N ILE A 23 19.95 -21.07 24.07
CA ILE A 23 19.59 -20.71 22.70
C ILE A 23 19.35 -19.21 22.64
N TYR A 24 20.00 -18.55 21.69
CA TYR A 24 19.96 -17.11 21.48
C TYR A 24 19.31 -16.81 20.12
N LEU A 25 18.35 -15.91 20.10
CA LEU A 25 17.74 -15.35 18.89
C LEU A 25 18.63 -14.23 18.32
N ASN A 26 18.90 -14.27 17.02
CA ASN A 26 19.69 -13.27 16.32
C ASN A 26 19.11 -12.96 14.92
N ALA A 27 19.63 -11.93 14.26
CA ALA A 27 19.37 -11.69 12.84
C ALA A 27 19.81 -12.91 12.01
N PRO A 28 19.10 -13.25 10.91
CA PRO A 28 19.36 -14.46 10.15
C PRO A 28 20.71 -14.38 9.43
N VAL A 29 21.67 -15.19 9.89
CA VAL A 29 23.05 -15.21 9.39
C VAL A 29 23.50 -16.67 9.28
N PRO A 30 24.17 -17.10 8.19
CA PRO A 30 24.53 -18.51 7.98
C PRO A 30 25.46 -19.10 9.05
N GLU A 31 26.17 -18.26 9.81
CA GLU A 31 27.01 -18.72 10.94
C GLU A 31 26.22 -19.02 12.23
N ASN A 32 24.92 -18.70 12.28
CA ASN A 32 24.10 -19.02 13.44
C ASN A 32 23.78 -20.52 13.44
N GLU A 33 24.39 -21.23 14.39
CA GLU A 33 24.22 -22.67 14.57
C GLU A 33 24.02 -23.00 16.06
N ILE A 34 23.34 -24.12 16.32
CA ILE A 34 23.23 -24.69 17.67
C ILE A 34 24.16 -25.90 17.74
N SER A 35 25.15 -25.85 18.62
CA SER A 35 26.13 -26.92 18.82
C SER A 35 25.65 -27.96 19.83
N LEU A 36 26.02 -29.22 19.61
CA LEU A 36 25.76 -30.31 20.55
C LEU A 36 27.00 -30.59 21.42
N TYR A 37 26.78 -30.65 22.72
CA TYR A 37 27.77 -31.00 23.72
C TYR A 37 27.34 -32.26 24.46
N ARG A 38 28.35 -32.95 25.01
CA ARG A 38 28.18 -34.03 25.97
C ARG A 38 29.13 -33.79 27.13
N SER A 39 28.56 -33.51 28.29
CA SER A 39 29.31 -33.25 29.54
C SER A 39 30.40 -32.20 29.33
N GLY A 40 30.05 -31.09 28.68
CA GLY A 40 30.98 -30.00 28.36
C GLY A 40 31.93 -30.21 27.18
N THR A 41 31.93 -31.39 26.53
CA THR A 41 32.74 -31.64 25.32
C THR A 41 31.89 -31.49 24.06
N ARG A 42 32.31 -30.66 23.10
CA ARG A 42 31.59 -30.47 21.82
C ARG A 42 31.64 -31.75 20.98
N VAL A 43 30.46 -32.28 20.65
CA VAL A 43 30.28 -33.44 19.77
C VAL A 43 30.01 -32.98 18.34
N LEU A 44 29.06 -32.06 18.14
CA LEU A 44 28.73 -31.49 16.82
C LEU A 44 28.75 -29.97 16.88
N SER A 45 29.21 -29.33 15.80
CA SER A 45 29.11 -27.86 15.67
C SER A 45 27.69 -27.42 15.34
N ASN A 46 26.94 -28.25 14.62
CA ASN A 46 25.59 -27.95 14.17
C ASN A 46 24.66 -29.16 14.36
N LEU A 47 23.59 -28.98 15.11
CA LEU A 47 22.55 -30.00 15.34
C LEU A 47 21.88 -30.49 14.03
N SER A 48 21.81 -29.66 13.00
CA SER A 48 21.21 -30.03 11.71
C SER A 48 22.03 -31.06 10.92
N GLN A 49 23.23 -31.42 11.39
CA GLN A 49 24.01 -32.55 10.85
C GLN A 49 23.35 -33.90 11.17
N LEU A 50 22.41 -33.93 12.12
CA LEU A 50 21.61 -35.10 12.42
C LEU A 50 20.38 -35.14 11.52
N ASP A 51 20.17 -36.26 10.82
CA ASP A 51 19.04 -36.45 9.90
C ASP A 51 17.68 -36.16 10.57
N SER A 52 17.51 -36.57 11.84
CA SER A 52 16.28 -36.33 12.62
C SER A 52 16.01 -34.85 12.92
N LEU A 53 17.04 -34.00 12.87
CA LEU A 53 16.98 -32.56 13.12
C LEU A 53 17.24 -31.74 11.86
N GLN A 54 17.26 -32.34 10.67
CA GLN A 54 17.42 -31.63 9.40
C GLN A 54 16.11 -30.94 8.95
N LYS A 55 15.49 -30.20 9.87
CA LYS A 55 14.21 -29.49 9.71
C LYS A 55 14.19 -28.22 10.55
N SER A 56 13.24 -27.32 10.28
CA SER A 56 12.98 -26.15 11.12
C SER A 56 12.60 -26.61 12.53
N PRO A 57 13.09 -25.96 13.61
CA PRO A 57 13.87 -24.72 13.68
C PRO A 57 15.38 -24.91 13.57
N TRP A 58 15.88 -26.14 13.61
CA TRP A 58 17.31 -26.46 13.74
C TRP A 58 18.14 -26.12 12.50
N THR A 59 17.52 -26.15 11.32
CA THR A 59 18.13 -25.67 10.06
C THR A 59 17.98 -24.16 9.86
N SER A 60 17.28 -23.45 10.75
CA SER A 60 17.08 -22.01 10.63
C SER A 60 18.35 -21.25 11.00
N THR A 61 18.59 -20.13 10.32
CA THR A 61 19.72 -19.24 10.60
C THR A 61 19.41 -18.19 11.66
N TYR A 62 18.29 -18.32 12.39
CA TYR A 62 17.87 -17.35 13.42
C TYR A 62 18.46 -17.64 14.80
N PHE A 63 18.92 -18.87 15.03
CA PHE A 63 19.30 -19.32 16.37
C PHE A 63 20.78 -19.69 16.47
N GLN A 64 21.42 -19.21 17.52
CA GLN A 64 22.78 -19.57 17.88
C GLN A 64 22.76 -20.13 19.30
N GLY A 65 23.50 -21.20 19.59
CA GLY A 65 23.47 -21.73 20.95
C GLY A 65 24.26 -23.00 21.16
N LEU A 66 24.02 -23.59 22.33
CA LEU A 66 24.50 -24.92 22.66
C LEU A 66 23.41 -25.74 23.36
N MET A 67 23.54 -27.05 23.23
CA MET A 67 22.74 -28.03 23.92
C MET A 67 23.68 -29.09 24.47
N ASP A 68 23.74 -29.25 25.80
CA ASP A 68 24.52 -30.30 26.45
C ASP A 68 23.61 -31.45 26.88
N VAL A 69 23.84 -32.61 26.27
CA VAL A 69 23.07 -33.84 26.49
C VAL A 69 24.03 -34.92 27.02
N PRO A 70 24.25 -34.99 28.35
CA PRO A 70 25.32 -35.80 28.94
C PRO A 70 25.13 -37.31 28.74
N PHE A 71 23.88 -37.76 28.58
CA PHE A 71 23.51 -39.17 28.51
C PHE A 71 23.58 -39.78 27.10
N LEU A 72 23.90 -39.01 26.05
CA LEU A 72 24.04 -39.57 24.69
C LEU A 72 25.24 -40.51 24.59
N ASN A 73 25.07 -41.56 23.81
CA ASN A 73 26.11 -42.54 23.51
C ASN A 73 26.82 -42.19 22.20
N LEU A 74 28.15 -42.30 22.20
CA LEU A 74 29.00 -42.06 21.03
C LEU A 74 29.61 -43.37 20.53
N THR A 75 29.78 -43.49 19.22
CA THR A 75 30.44 -44.61 18.57
C THR A 75 31.91 -44.66 19.01
N PRO A 76 32.42 -45.81 19.48
CA PRO A 76 33.82 -45.93 19.86
C PRO A 76 34.74 -45.62 18.67
N GLY A 77 35.68 -44.67 18.83
CA GLY A 77 36.71 -44.37 17.82
C GLY A 77 36.40 -43.23 16.85
N THR A 78 35.17 -42.71 16.80
CA THR A 78 34.81 -41.49 16.07
C THR A 78 34.27 -40.43 17.02
N ARG A 79 34.78 -39.20 16.94
CA ARG A 79 34.33 -38.10 17.82
C ARG A 79 32.91 -37.62 17.52
N ASP A 80 32.43 -37.88 16.30
CA ASP A 80 31.20 -37.29 15.76
C ASP A 80 30.08 -38.33 15.56
N GLY A 81 30.36 -39.63 15.79
CA GLY A 81 29.38 -40.69 15.59
C GLY A 81 28.44 -40.80 16.78
N LEU A 82 27.19 -40.37 16.64
CA LEU A 82 26.14 -40.61 17.64
C LEU A 82 25.49 -41.98 17.43
N ILE A 83 25.22 -42.67 18.52
CA ILE A 83 24.49 -43.95 18.49
C ILE A 83 22.99 -43.65 18.54
N HIS A 84 22.26 -44.11 17.53
CA HIS A 84 20.80 -43.96 17.44
C HIS A 84 20.08 -45.06 18.25
N ASP A 85 20.16 -44.96 19.58
CA ASP A 85 19.53 -45.87 20.52
C ASP A 85 18.25 -45.28 21.15
N ASP A 86 17.74 -45.93 22.20
CA ASP A 86 16.59 -45.45 22.96
C ASP A 86 16.84 -44.09 23.62
N ARG A 87 18.10 -43.77 23.99
CA ARG A 87 18.45 -42.47 24.59
C ARG A 87 18.35 -41.36 23.58
N PHE A 88 18.89 -41.59 22.38
CA PHE A 88 18.72 -40.68 21.25
C PHE A 88 17.24 -40.46 20.93
N SER A 89 16.45 -41.55 20.87
CA SER A 89 15.02 -41.46 20.56
C SER A 89 14.24 -40.66 21.61
N GLN A 90 14.52 -40.86 22.91
CA GLN A 90 13.89 -40.08 23.99
C GLN A 90 14.33 -38.62 24.01
N TRP A 91 15.58 -38.34 23.63
CA TRP A 91 16.06 -36.97 23.47
C TRP A 91 15.28 -36.24 22.37
N ILE A 92 15.13 -36.84 21.19
CA ILE A 92 14.37 -36.24 20.08
C ILE A 92 12.92 -35.98 20.49
N GLN A 93 12.29 -36.89 21.25
CA GLN A 93 10.93 -36.68 21.77
C GLN A 93 10.85 -35.50 22.76
N ALA A 94 11.82 -35.39 23.67
CA ALA A 94 11.86 -34.30 24.64
C ALA A 94 12.09 -32.92 23.99
N LEU A 95 12.64 -32.86 22.79
CA LEU A 95 12.83 -31.62 22.05
C LEU A 95 11.56 -31.08 21.37
N ILE A 96 10.50 -31.87 21.24
CA ILE A 96 9.28 -31.47 20.51
C ILE A 96 8.68 -30.15 21.05
N PRO A 97 8.49 -29.95 22.37
CA PRO A 97 7.92 -28.70 22.88
C PRO A 97 8.82 -27.48 22.62
N LEU A 98 10.14 -27.67 22.68
CA LEU A 98 11.10 -26.61 22.36
C LEU A 98 11.07 -26.29 20.86
N GLU A 99 10.99 -27.30 20.01
CA GLU A 99 10.86 -27.16 18.56
C GLU A 99 9.62 -26.33 18.19
N GLU A 100 8.47 -26.59 18.81
CA GLU A 100 7.24 -25.80 18.63
C GLU A 100 7.43 -24.34 19.06
N GLN A 101 8.03 -24.10 20.23
CA GLN A 101 8.28 -22.74 20.74
C GLN A 101 9.20 -21.94 19.80
N LEU A 102 10.29 -22.53 19.35
CA LEU A 102 11.25 -21.88 18.45
C LEU A 102 10.64 -21.60 17.08
N ASN A 103 9.83 -22.53 16.54
CA ASN A 103 9.09 -22.31 15.30
C ASN A 103 8.07 -21.15 15.44
N ALA A 104 7.40 -21.02 16.58
CA ALA A 104 6.52 -19.89 16.84
C ALA A 104 7.28 -18.54 16.81
N ILE A 105 8.48 -18.50 17.39
CA ILE A 105 9.35 -17.30 17.35
C ILE A 105 9.79 -16.97 15.92
N ILE A 106 10.19 -17.98 15.11
CA ILE A 106 10.55 -17.77 13.70
C ILE A 106 9.37 -17.17 12.92
N THR A 107 8.17 -17.73 13.10
CA THR A 107 6.99 -17.27 12.36
C THR A 107 6.61 -15.84 12.75
N GLU A 108 6.72 -15.47 14.02
CA GLU A 108 6.54 -14.09 14.48
C GLU A 108 7.58 -13.14 13.87
N GLN A 109 8.86 -13.51 13.88
CA GLN A 109 9.94 -12.72 13.28
C GLN A 109 9.72 -12.52 11.77
N GLN A 110 9.33 -13.57 11.04
CA GLN A 110 9.03 -13.47 9.61
C GLN A 110 7.83 -12.55 9.34
N GLN A 111 6.76 -12.64 10.14
CA GLN A 111 5.60 -11.75 10.00
C GLN A 111 5.96 -10.29 10.25
N GLN A 112 6.80 -10.01 11.26
CA GLN A 112 7.29 -8.66 11.52
C GLN A 112 8.11 -8.12 10.34
N GLN A 113 9.05 -8.92 9.82
CA GLN A 113 9.84 -8.56 8.64
C GLN A 113 8.99 -8.32 7.39
N ASP A 114 7.96 -9.14 7.17
CA ASP A 114 7.02 -8.98 6.06
C ASP A 114 6.21 -7.68 6.18
N VAL A 115 5.74 -7.34 7.38
CA VAL A 115 5.03 -6.08 7.65
C VAL A 115 5.93 -4.87 7.37
N GLU A 116 7.19 -4.90 7.83
CA GLU A 116 8.15 -3.83 7.58
C GLU A 116 8.48 -3.68 6.09
N SER A 117 8.78 -4.80 5.42
CA SER A 117 9.05 -4.83 3.99
C SER A 117 7.87 -4.28 3.18
N ASN A 118 6.64 -4.68 3.53
CA ASN A 118 5.43 -4.17 2.89
C ASN A 118 5.20 -2.68 3.17
N ARG A 119 5.48 -2.19 4.38
CA ARG A 119 5.46 -0.75 4.69
C ARG A 119 6.47 0.02 3.84
N HIS A 120 7.68 -0.50 3.66
CA HIS A 120 8.69 0.12 2.80
C HIS A 120 8.26 0.15 1.33
N ILE A 121 7.66 -0.94 0.83
CA ILE A 121 7.10 -0.99 -0.53
C ILE A 121 6.03 0.09 -0.69
N LEU A 122 5.07 0.17 0.23
CA LEU A 122 4.01 1.17 0.20
C LEU A 122 4.56 2.60 0.17
N LYS A 123 5.50 2.93 1.05
CA LYS A 123 6.14 4.27 1.07
C LYS A 123 6.81 4.60 -0.25
N SER A 124 7.49 3.63 -0.87
CA SER A 124 8.14 3.80 -2.17
C SER A 124 7.13 4.05 -3.29
N VAL A 125 6.07 3.24 -3.34
CA VAL A 125 4.96 3.39 -4.32
C VAL A 125 4.25 4.73 -4.14
N GLN A 126 3.93 5.12 -2.91
CA GLN A 126 3.30 6.40 -2.61
C GLN A 126 4.14 7.60 -3.05
N LYS A 127 5.45 7.55 -2.76
CA LYS A 127 6.39 8.58 -3.19
C LYS A 127 6.40 8.69 -4.72
N ALA A 128 6.49 7.56 -5.42
CA ALA A 128 6.56 7.53 -6.87
C ALA A 128 5.30 8.05 -7.55
N ILE A 129 4.12 7.63 -7.09
CA ILE A 129 2.85 8.12 -7.63
C ILE A 129 2.69 9.62 -7.32
N ARG A 130 3.12 10.08 -6.14
CA ARG A 130 3.07 11.51 -5.81
C ARG A 130 3.96 12.35 -6.72
N GLU A 131 5.18 11.89 -6.99
CA GLU A 131 6.10 12.57 -7.92
C GLU A 131 5.53 12.58 -9.34
N ALA A 132 4.92 11.48 -9.78
CA ALA A 132 4.21 11.41 -11.05
C ALA A 132 3.06 12.43 -11.15
N LEU A 133 2.19 12.46 -10.14
CA LEU A 133 1.04 13.37 -10.09
C LEU A 133 1.43 14.85 -9.96
N PHE A 134 2.64 15.14 -9.47
CA PHE A 134 3.17 16.51 -9.43
C PHE A 134 3.62 16.99 -10.82
N ILE A 135 4.15 16.08 -11.63
CA ILE A 135 4.60 16.38 -13.01
C ILE A 135 3.42 16.39 -13.97
N LEU A 136 2.47 15.50 -13.75
CA LEU A 136 1.22 15.47 -14.49
C LEU A 136 0.39 16.72 -14.15
N PRO A 137 -0.47 17.20 -15.08
CA PRO A 137 -1.35 18.31 -14.79
C PRO A 137 -2.25 17.93 -13.60
N GLY A 138 -2.03 18.55 -12.44
CA GLY A 138 -2.76 18.28 -11.18
C GLY A 138 -4.26 18.58 -11.22
N GLU A 139 -4.77 18.96 -12.40
CA GLU A 139 -6.17 19.27 -12.70
C GLU A 139 -6.93 18.04 -13.29
N GLU A 140 -6.22 16.98 -13.72
CA GLU A 140 -6.79 15.78 -14.34
C GLU A 140 -6.90 14.55 -13.43
N TYR A 141 -6.27 14.57 -12.26
CA TYR A 141 -6.17 13.42 -11.38
C TYR A 141 -6.51 13.83 -9.94
N ASP A 142 -7.59 13.27 -9.40
CA ASP A 142 -7.90 13.33 -7.98
C ASP A 142 -7.23 12.14 -7.25
N TRP A 143 -6.61 12.44 -6.11
CA TRP A 143 -6.12 11.43 -5.18
C TRP A 143 -7.29 10.62 -4.61
N PHE A 144 -7.06 9.35 -4.23
CA PHE A 144 -8.08 8.60 -3.48
C PHE A 144 -8.45 9.36 -2.19
N GLU A 145 -9.74 9.30 -1.84
CA GLU A 145 -10.21 9.78 -0.55
C GLU A 145 -9.81 8.76 0.53
N VAL A 146 -8.88 9.10 1.43
CA VAL A 146 -8.36 8.22 2.49
C VAL A 146 -8.94 8.59 3.85
N TYR A 147 -9.47 7.59 4.57
CA TYR A 147 -9.93 7.78 5.95
C TYR A 147 -8.73 7.99 6.89
N SER A 148 -8.69 9.12 7.61
CA SER A 148 -7.71 9.31 8.69
C SER A 148 -8.26 8.77 10.00
N LYS A 149 -7.52 7.94 10.75
CA LYS A 149 -7.98 7.53 12.08
C LYS A 149 -7.83 8.71 13.05
N GLY A 150 -8.95 9.26 13.52
CA GLY A 150 -8.96 10.11 14.70
C GLY A 150 -8.50 9.32 15.93
N LYS A 151 -7.78 9.98 16.85
CA LYS A 151 -7.44 9.43 18.18
C LYS A 151 -8.73 9.25 19.00
N GLY A 152 -9.36 8.08 18.88
CA GLY A 152 -10.49 7.61 19.69
C GLY A 152 -10.18 6.25 20.33
N PRO A 153 -10.87 5.87 21.43
CA PRO A 153 -10.41 4.81 22.31
C PRO A 153 -10.50 3.44 21.66
N ARG A 154 -9.46 2.66 21.90
CA ARG A 154 -9.18 1.29 21.44
C ARG A 154 -10.39 0.38 21.63
N GLN A 155 -11.02 -0.04 20.52
CA GLN A 155 -11.99 -1.13 20.49
C GLN A 155 -11.41 -2.37 19.79
N GLU A 156 -11.91 -3.52 20.22
CA GLU A 156 -11.29 -4.84 20.19
C GLU A 156 -11.12 -5.44 18.78
N LYS A 157 -10.08 -6.28 18.68
CA LYS A 157 -9.63 -6.95 17.47
C LYS A 157 -10.64 -8.03 17.02
N SER A 158 -11.40 -7.76 15.97
CA SER A 158 -11.96 -8.81 15.11
C SER A 158 -10.84 -9.30 14.17
N ALA A 159 -10.65 -10.61 14.06
CA ALA A 159 -9.62 -11.26 13.24
C ALA A 159 -9.97 -11.24 11.74
N GLU A 160 -10.20 -10.05 11.19
CA GLU A 160 -10.33 -9.87 9.74
C GLU A 160 -9.07 -9.22 9.19
N VAL A 161 -8.55 -9.81 8.10
CA VAL A 161 -7.47 -9.38 7.20
C VAL A 161 -6.90 -8.00 7.56
N MET A 162 -5.84 -7.98 8.38
CA MET A 162 -5.18 -6.75 8.80
C MET A 162 -4.59 -6.02 7.59
N PRO A 163 -5.04 -4.80 7.25
CA PRO A 163 -4.48 -4.03 6.15
C PRO A 163 -3.05 -3.62 6.47
N TYR A 164 -2.16 -3.62 5.48
CA TYR A 164 -0.85 -2.98 5.63
C TYR A 164 -1.05 -1.46 5.61
N ALA A 165 -1.42 -0.90 6.77
CA ALA A 165 -1.57 0.54 6.98
C ALA A 165 -0.24 1.14 7.48
N ILE A 166 0.08 2.33 6.99
CA ILE A 166 1.15 3.16 7.58
C ILE A 166 0.54 3.89 8.78
N GLU A 167 1.11 3.71 9.97
CA GLU A 167 0.81 4.59 11.11
C GLU A 167 1.21 6.03 10.75
N ASP A 168 0.30 6.97 10.99
CA ASP A 168 0.35 8.39 10.65
C ASP A 168 1.79 8.97 10.66
N ILE A 169 2.43 8.97 9.50
CA ILE A 169 3.50 9.93 9.22
C ILE A 169 2.77 11.26 9.09
N ASN A 170 3.11 12.23 9.94
CA ASN A 170 2.59 13.59 9.95
C ASN A 170 2.46 14.17 8.52
N TYR A 171 1.30 13.93 7.88
CA TYR A 171 0.90 14.53 6.60
C TYR A 171 0.69 16.05 6.75
N ARG A 172 0.59 16.53 8.00
CA ARG A 172 0.37 17.95 8.34
C ARG A 172 1.47 18.88 7.84
N GLN A 173 2.74 18.49 7.92
CA GLN A 173 3.82 19.46 7.66
C GLN A 173 4.05 19.80 6.18
N ASN A 174 3.50 19.02 5.25
CA ASN A 174 3.61 19.31 3.81
C ASN A 174 2.28 19.72 3.15
N LEU A 175 1.14 19.61 3.85
CA LEU A 175 -0.15 20.12 3.37
C LEU A 175 -0.38 21.60 3.70
N ASP A 176 0.28 22.13 4.73
CA ASP A 176 0.27 23.58 4.99
C ASP A 176 1.03 24.39 3.91
N LEU A 177 1.82 23.73 3.06
CA LEU A 177 2.42 24.33 1.86
C LEU A 177 1.45 24.37 0.66
N LEU A 178 0.29 23.70 0.74
CA LEU A 178 -0.73 23.65 -0.32
C LEU A 178 -1.87 24.65 -0.09
N ASN A 179 -1.97 25.26 1.10
CA ASN A 179 -3.00 26.23 1.46
C ASN A 179 -2.45 27.64 1.74
N THR A 180 -1.23 27.94 1.32
CA THR A 180 -0.79 29.33 1.17
C THR A 180 -1.18 29.81 -0.23
N GLU A 181 -2.45 30.16 -0.38
CA GLU A 181 -2.85 31.18 -1.34
C GLU A 181 -2.20 32.50 -0.91
N GLU A 182 -0.94 32.73 -1.29
CA GLU A 182 -0.39 34.08 -1.40
C GLU A 182 0.93 34.06 -2.18
N ASN A 183 0.98 34.88 -3.24
CA ASN A 183 2.12 35.20 -4.10
C ASN A 183 2.50 34.24 -5.24
N SER A 184 1.64 34.19 -6.27
CA SER A 184 2.08 34.02 -7.66
C SER A 184 1.71 35.21 -8.57
N LYS A 185 1.51 36.41 -8.00
CA LYS A 185 1.61 37.65 -8.80
C LYS A 185 3.08 37.94 -9.09
N GLY A 186 3.55 37.52 -10.26
CA GLY A 186 4.77 38.08 -10.87
C GLY A 186 5.92 37.12 -11.17
N LYS A 187 5.67 35.98 -11.80
CA LYS A 187 6.70 35.35 -12.65
C LYS A 187 6.36 35.62 -14.12
N GLN A 188 7.10 36.54 -14.71
CA GLN A 188 7.05 36.83 -16.13
C GLN A 188 7.41 35.56 -16.91
N LYS A 189 6.41 34.94 -17.57
CA LYS A 189 6.61 33.77 -18.45
C LYS A 189 7.66 34.12 -19.51
N GLN A 190 8.68 33.27 -19.69
CA GLN A 190 9.74 33.52 -20.68
C GLN A 190 9.13 33.51 -22.09
N PHE A 191 9.65 34.41 -22.94
CA PHE A 191 9.10 34.93 -24.20
C PHE A 191 8.71 33.91 -25.31
N PHE A 192 8.79 32.60 -25.09
CA PHE A 192 8.57 31.56 -26.13
C PHE A 192 7.46 30.53 -25.82
N GLU A 193 6.70 30.67 -24.75
CA GLU A 193 5.65 29.71 -24.36
C GLU A 193 4.23 30.29 -24.50
N TYR A 194 3.87 30.75 -25.70
CA TYR A 194 2.47 31.05 -25.97
C TYR A 194 1.71 29.76 -26.29
N ALA A 195 0.63 29.52 -25.54
CA ALA A 195 -0.32 28.45 -25.83
C ALA A 195 -0.96 28.68 -27.21
N GLY A 196 -1.23 27.61 -27.95
CA GLY A 196 -1.92 27.72 -29.23
C GLY A 196 -3.40 28.05 -29.08
N SER A 197 -4.15 28.07 -30.19
CA SER A 197 -5.60 28.22 -30.13
C SER A 197 -6.25 27.08 -29.33
N LEU A 198 -7.30 27.39 -28.58
CA LEU A 198 -8.15 26.47 -27.86
C LEU A 198 -8.58 25.30 -28.76
N HIS A 199 -8.41 24.09 -28.25
CA HIS A 199 -8.70 22.83 -28.94
C HIS A 199 -9.61 21.93 -28.10
N ARG A 200 -9.54 22.00 -26.77
CA ARG A 200 -10.34 21.18 -25.87
C ARG A 200 -10.69 21.94 -24.60
N VAL A 201 -11.88 21.69 -24.09
CA VAL A 201 -12.37 22.17 -22.80
C VAL A 201 -12.89 20.98 -21.99
N GLN A 202 -12.65 20.98 -20.69
CA GLN A 202 -13.18 19.98 -19.77
C GLN A 202 -13.57 20.63 -18.43
N ILE A 203 -14.53 20.04 -17.73
CA ILE A 203 -14.89 20.44 -16.36
C ILE A 203 -14.22 19.45 -15.38
N SER A 204 -13.66 19.97 -14.30
CA SER A 204 -13.10 19.15 -13.21
C SER A 204 -13.74 19.54 -11.87
N PRO A 205 -14.27 18.57 -11.10
CA PRO A 205 -14.48 17.16 -11.47
C PRO A 205 -15.55 17.00 -12.58
N ALA A 206 -15.39 15.98 -13.43
CA ALA A 206 -16.34 15.66 -14.50
C ALA A 206 -17.61 14.96 -13.96
N SER A 207 -17.49 14.23 -12.85
CA SER A 207 -18.62 13.71 -12.09
C SER A 207 -18.37 13.81 -10.59
N CYS A 208 -19.41 14.11 -9.81
CA CYS A 208 -19.30 14.15 -8.35
C CYS A 208 -20.62 13.86 -7.64
N THR A 209 -20.53 13.35 -6.41
CA THR A 209 -21.71 13.13 -5.54
C THR A 209 -21.71 14.17 -4.43
N LEU A 210 -22.87 14.79 -4.17
CA LEU A 210 -23.08 15.79 -3.14
C LEU A 210 -24.31 15.46 -2.30
N ALA A 211 -24.25 15.79 -1.00
CA ALA A 211 -25.45 15.79 -0.17
C ALA A 211 -26.34 16.99 -0.54
N VAL A 212 -27.63 16.87 -0.21
CA VAL A 212 -28.55 18.02 -0.24
C VAL A 212 -27.97 19.23 0.52
N SER A 213 -28.20 20.42 -0.02
CA SER A 213 -27.75 21.71 0.53
C SER A 213 -26.21 21.95 0.62
N GLN A 214 -25.36 21.05 0.12
CA GLN A 214 -23.89 21.24 0.08
C GLN A 214 -23.42 21.99 -1.17
N SER A 215 -22.22 22.58 -1.12
CA SER A 215 -21.58 23.22 -2.28
C SER A 215 -20.28 22.55 -2.70
N ARG A 216 -19.92 22.69 -3.99
CA ARG A 216 -18.68 22.20 -4.57
C ARG A 216 -18.19 23.11 -5.68
N ASN A 217 -16.88 23.30 -5.74
CA ASN A 217 -16.25 24.06 -6.81
C ASN A 217 -15.99 23.16 -8.02
N LEU A 218 -16.33 23.66 -9.20
CA LEU A 218 -16.02 23.08 -10.50
C LEU A 218 -15.12 24.04 -11.24
N ARG A 219 -14.15 23.51 -11.99
CA ARG A 219 -13.17 24.31 -12.72
C ARG A 219 -13.16 23.98 -14.21
N ALA A 220 -13.05 25.01 -15.03
CA ALA A 220 -12.87 24.94 -16.46
C ALA A 220 -11.40 24.70 -16.80
N ILE A 221 -11.11 23.63 -17.54
CA ILE A 221 -9.76 23.30 -18.02
C ILE A 221 -9.71 23.51 -19.52
N CYS A 222 -8.93 24.49 -19.98
CA CYS A 222 -8.84 24.89 -21.38
C CYS A 222 -7.48 24.54 -21.97
N ARG A 223 -7.44 23.81 -23.09
CA ARG A 223 -6.19 23.30 -23.68
C ARG A 223 -6.05 23.50 -25.17
N ASP A 224 -4.81 23.70 -25.60
CA ASP A 224 -4.42 23.73 -27.01
C ASP A 224 -4.23 22.31 -27.59
N LYS A 225 -3.96 22.22 -28.89
CA LYS A 225 -3.73 20.95 -29.60
C LYS A 225 -2.54 20.14 -29.04
N ARG A 226 -1.63 20.78 -28.30
CA ARG A 226 -0.44 20.18 -27.68
C ARG A 226 -0.64 19.88 -26.18
N GLY A 227 -1.85 20.07 -25.66
CA GLY A 227 -2.20 19.81 -24.26
C GLY A 227 -1.76 20.90 -23.28
N ARG A 228 -1.31 22.08 -23.75
CA ARG A 228 -0.90 23.19 -22.88
C ARG A 228 -2.12 24.00 -22.44
N SER A 229 -2.11 24.49 -21.20
CA SER A 229 -3.15 25.37 -20.68
C SER A 229 -3.21 26.67 -21.48
N VAL A 230 -4.41 26.99 -21.95
CA VAL A 230 -4.70 28.24 -22.65
C VAL A 230 -5.33 29.17 -21.62
N ASP A 231 -4.68 30.30 -21.35
CA ASP A 231 -5.16 31.28 -20.36
C ASP A 231 -5.58 32.61 -21.03
N ASP A 232 -5.36 32.74 -22.34
CA ASP A 232 -5.47 34.01 -23.06
C ASP A 232 -6.75 34.08 -23.92
N GLY A 233 -7.50 35.17 -23.73
CA GLY A 233 -8.71 35.48 -24.51
C GLY A 233 -9.93 34.60 -24.29
N LEU A 234 -10.03 33.95 -23.12
CA LEU A 234 -11.13 33.04 -22.80
C LEU A 234 -12.31 33.76 -22.14
N THR A 235 -13.51 33.46 -22.62
CA THR A 235 -14.77 33.82 -21.96
C THR A 235 -15.48 32.54 -21.55
N PHE A 236 -15.78 32.41 -20.25
CA PHE A 236 -16.52 31.28 -19.69
C PHE A 236 -18.00 31.61 -19.54
N SER A 237 -18.85 30.63 -19.77
CA SER A 237 -20.28 30.70 -19.52
C SER A 237 -20.75 29.37 -18.97
N TRP A 238 -21.00 29.32 -17.67
CA TRP A 238 -21.55 28.17 -16.98
C TRP A 238 -23.08 28.23 -16.94
N SER A 239 -23.72 27.09 -17.19
CA SER A 239 -25.18 26.96 -17.07
C SER A 239 -25.56 25.57 -16.55
N ILE A 240 -26.70 25.51 -15.88
CA ILE A 240 -27.33 24.23 -15.51
C ILE A 240 -28.21 23.84 -16.70
N PHE A 241 -27.93 22.68 -17.29
CA PHE A 241 -28.70 22.14 -18.40
C PHE A 241 -29.91 21.34 -17.91
N GLU A 242 -29.70 20.54 -16.87
CA GLU A 242 -30.72 19.67 -16.27
C GLU A 242 -30.51 19.64 -14.75
N GLY A 243 -31.61 19.58 -13.99
CA GLY A 243 -31.59 19.53 -12.53
C GLY A 243 -31.70 20.88 -11.83
N ASN A 244 -31.91 20.84 -10.51
CA ASN A 244 -32.13 22.01 -9.68
C ASN A 244 -30.92 22.30 -8.76
N GLY A 245 -30.29 23.46 -8.94
CA GLY A 245 -29.20 23.95 -8.11
C GLY A 245 -28.90 25.42 -8.36
N GLN A 246 -27.91 25.97 -7.68
CA GLN A 246 -27.44 27.35 -7.88
C GLN A 246 -25.97 27.36 -8.27
N LEU A 247 -25.62 28.16 -9.28
CA LEU A 247 -24.23 28.42 -9.67
C LEU A 247 -23.84 29.85 -9.28
N SER A 248 -22.73 30.00 -8.57
CA SER A 248 -22.04 31.27 -8.32
C SER A 248 -20.79 31.36 -9.19
N ASN A 249 -20.48 32.56 -9.70
CA ASN A 249 -19.33 32.86 -10.55
C ASN A 249 -19.40 32.24 -11.97
N THR A 250 -20.56 32.32 -12.62
CA THR A 250 -20.82 31.70 -13.94
C THR A 250 -20.01 32.24 -15.12
N THR A 251 -19.22 33.30 -14.92
CA THR A 251 -18.34 33.87 -15.95
C THR A 251 -16.85 33.66 -15.67
N GLU A 252 -16.51 33.00 -14.57
CA GLU A 252 -15.12 32.75 -14.16
C GLU A 252 -14.66 31.34 -14.57
N GLU A 253 -13.35 31.09 -14.43
CA GLU A 253 -12.77 29.77 -14.64
C GLU A 253 -13.26 28.75 -13.60
N ILE A 254 -13.59 29.21 -12.39
CA ILE A 254 -14.09 28.39 -11.29
C ILE A 254 -15.53 28.82 -10.98
N VAL A 255 -16.44 27.86 -10.95
CA VAL A 255 -17.84 28.05 -10.56
C VAL A 255 -18.09 27.26 -9.29
N GLU A 256 -18.85 27.82 -8.35
CA GLU A 256 -19.33 27.08 -7.19
C GLU A 256 -20.77 26.62 -7.49
N PHE A 257 -20.99 25.31 -7.43
CA PHE A 257 -22.31 24.71 -7.51
C PHE A 257 -22.84 24.42 -6.11
N LYS A 258 -24.05 24.86 -5.83
CA LYS A 258 -24.79 24.58 -4.60
C LYS A 258 -25.99 23.69 -4.91
N ALA A 259 -26.00 22.51 -4.30
CA ALA A 259 -27.11 21.57 -4.39
C ALA A 259 -28.34 22.10 -3.63
N ASN A 260 -29.53 21.80 -4.15
CA ASN A 260 -30.79 22.09 -3.46
C ASN A 260 -31.13 21.02 -2.41
N ASP A 261 -32.26 21.21 -1.73
CA ASP A 261 -32.77 20.31 -0.68
C ASP A 261 -33.48 19.06 -1.25
N ILE A 262 -33.35 18.81 -2.56
CA ILE A 262 -34.01 17.72 -3.27
C ILE A 262 -32.94 16.84 -3.93
N PRO A 263 -33.00 15.51 -3.75
CA PRO A 263 -32.13 14.56 -4.45
C PRO A 263 -32.40 14.56 -5.95
N GLU A 264 -31.38 14.86 -6.75
CA GLU A 264 -31.51 14.94 -8.20
C GLU A 264 -30.15 14.80 -8.89
N ILE A 265 -30.14 14.35 -10.13
CA ILE A 265 -28.95 14.40 -10.98
C ILE A 265 -28.97 15.76 -11.69
N CYS A 266 -27.95 16.57 -11.44
CA CYS A 266 -27.75 17.86 -12.09
C CYS A 266 -26.69 17.76 -13.19
N GLN A 267 -27.01 18.20 -14.39
CA GLN A 267 -26.06 18.33 -15.49
C GLN A 267 -25.65 19.79 -15.67
N ILE A 268 -24.35 20.03 -15.65
CA ILE A 268 -23.75 21.37 -15.80
C ILE A 268 -23.04 21.43 -17.13
N ASN A 269 -23.36 22.46 -17.91
CA ASN A 269 -22.68 22.79 -19.14
C ASN A 269 -21.73 23.97 -18.92
N LEU A 270 -20.56 23.86 -19.53
CA LEU A 270 -19.59 24.93 -19.65
C LEU A 270 -19.40 25.25 -21.12
N THR A 271 -19.65 26.49 -21.50
CA THR A 271 -19.33 27.03 -22.81
C THR A 271 -18.11 27.95 -22.69
N VAL A 272 -17.06 27.70 -23.47
CA VAL A 272 -15.87 28.56 -23.52
C VAL A 272 -15.67 29.10 -24.92
N LYS A 273 -15.48 30.42 -25.04
CA LYS A 273 -15.17 31.10 -26.29
C LYS A 273 -13.78 31.69 -26.25
N GLN A 274 -13.03 31.57 -27.35
CA GLN A 274 -11.73 32.22 -27.51
C GLN A 274 -11.78 33.25 -28.66
N TYR A 275 -11.55 34.54 -28.33
CA TYR A 275 -11.52 35.68 -29.27
C TYR A 275 -12.58 35.68 -30.39
N GLN A 276 -13.81 35.26 -30.09
CA GLN A 276 -15.01 35.30 -30.96
C GLN A 276 -15.13 34.27 -32.11
N ASP A 277 -14.12 33.47 -32.43
CA ASP A 277 -14.18 32.55 -33.60
C ASP A 277 -14.48 31.08 -33.27
N LYS A 278 -14.30 30.63 -32.02
CA LYS A 278 -14.50 29.22 -31.64
C LYS A 278 -15.21 29.06 -30.30
N GLU A 279 -16.21 28.17 -30.29
CA GLU A 279 -16.99 27.79 -29.11
C GLU A 279 -16.74 26.31 -28.80
N PHE A 280 -16.41 26.03 -27.54
CA PHE A 280 -16.21 24.67 -27.04
C PHE A 280 -17.13 24.44 -25.86
N ILE A 281 -17.67 23.22 -25.77
CA ILE A 281 -18.64 22.82 -24.75
C ILE A 281 -18.05 21.66 -23.95
N ALA A 282 -18.18 21.71 -22.62
CA ALA A 282 -17.89 20.61 -21.72
C ALA A 282 -19.08 20.36 -20.79
N GLN A 283 -19.22 19.13 -20.32
CA GLN A 283 -20.33 18.71 -19.47
C GLN A 283 -19.79 18.05 -18.18
N ALA A 284 -20.52 18.26 -17.09
CA ALA A 284 -20.27 17.60 -15.81
C ALA A 284 -21.59 17.13 -15.19
N ILE A 285 -21.53 16.01 -14.46
CA ILE A 285 -22.70 15.40 -13.80
C ILE A 285 -22.52 15.46 -12.28
N ILE A 286 -23.53 15.99 -11.59
CA ILE A 286 -23.57 16.07 -10.14
C ILE A 286 -24.73 15.23 -9.64
N THR A 287 -24.46 14.24 -8.81
CA THR A 287 -25.50 13.42 -8.18
C THR A 287 -25.79 13.97 -6.79
N VAL A 288 -26.97 14.55 -6.59
CA VAL A 288 -27.44 15.05 -5.28
C VAL A 288 -28.28 13.97 -4.60
N THR A 289 -27.97 13.62 -3.35
CA THR A 289 -28.69 12.56 -2.60
C THR A 289 -29.07 12.99 -1.18
N ASP A 290 -30.29 12.65 -0.73
CA ASP A 290 -30.82 12.93 0.63
C ASP A 290 -30.12 12.05 1.68
N GLU A 291 -29.92 10.78 1.31
CA GLU A 291 -29.21 9.79 2.10
C GLU A 291 -27.87 9.51 1.41
N ILE A 292 -26.81 10.15 1.89
CA ILE A 292 -25.55 9.41 1.95
C ILE A 292 -25.84 8.28 2.95
N LEU A 293 -25.70 7.01 2.52
CA LEU A 293 -25.78 5.83 3.37
C LEU A 293 -25.32 6.14 4.81
N PRO A 294 -26.04 5.68 5.85
CA PRO A 294 -25.92 6.18 7.21
C PRO A 294 -24.45 6.34 7.57
N GLU A 295 -24.07 7.54 7.99
CA GLU A 295 -22.77 7.79 8.59
C GLU A 295 -22.54 6.74 9.67
N VAL A 296 -21.76 5.71 9.34
CA VAL A 296 -21.14 4.84 10.32
C VAL A 296 -20.11 5.73 10.99
N LYS A 297 -20.57 6.54 11.95
CA LYS A 297 -19.81 7.54 12.74
C LYS A 297 -18.38 7.64 12.25
N THR A 298 -18.19 8.35 11.15
CA THR A 298 -16.94 8.36 10.40
C THR A 298 -15.95 9.15 11.25
N GLN A 299 -15.24 8.44 12.15
CA GLN A 299 -14.28 9.05 13.06
C GLN A 299 -13.00 9.40 12.29
N GLY A 300 -13.08 10.45 11.48
CA GLY A 300 -11.94 11.07 10.84
C GLY A 300 -12.29 11.80 9.55
N ALA A 301 -11.71 12.99 9.37
CA ALA A 301 -11.78 13.72 8.12
C ALA A 301 -11.23 12.85 6.97
N LEU A 302 -11.95 12.82 5.85
CA LEU A 302 -11.47 12.32 4.56
C LEU A 302 -10.24 13.15 4.16
N LYS A 303 -9.07 12.51 4.05
CA LYS A 303 -7.82 13.13 3.60
C LYS A 303 -7.43 12.55 2.25
N LYS A 304 -6.97 13.37 1.31
CA LYS A 304 -6.40 12.89 0.04
C LYS A 304 -5.14 12.06 0.30
N GLY A 305 -5.10 10.80 -0.16
CA GLY A 305 -3.97 9.87 0.08
C GLY A 305 -4.07 8.58 -0.74
N LEU A 306 -3.09 7.69 -0.67
CA LEU A 306 -3.16 6.37 -1.32
C LEU A 306 -3.58 5.33 -0.28
N PRO A 307 -4.61 4.49 -0.55
CA PRO A 307 -5.08 3.47 0.37
C PRO A 307 -4.00 2.44 0.69
N GLY A 308 -4.11 1.79 1.84
CA GLY A 308 -3.32 0.59 2.13
C GLY A 308 -3.67 -0.57 1.18
N TYR A 309 -2.82 -1.59 1.12
CA TYR A 309 -3.18 -2.83 0.41
C TYR A 309 -3.27 -4.02 1.36
N THR A 310 -3.97 -5.05 0.91
CA THR A 310 -3.94 -6.37 1.51
C THR A 310 -3.70 -7.45 0.46
N LEU A 311 -3.21 -8.60 0.89
CA LEU A 311 -2.97 -9.76 0.04
C LEU A 311 -4.09 -10.78 0.25
N LYS A 312 -4.74 -11.19 -0.84
CA LYS A 312 -5.74 -12.25 -0.83
C LYS A 312 -5.26 -13.44 -1.66
N LYS A 313 -5.40 -14.63 -1.09
CA LYS A 313 -5.07 -15.89 -1.77
C LYS A 313 -6.25 -16.34 -2.61
N SER A 314 -6.16 -16.15 -3.93
CA SER A 314 -7.22 -16.52 -4.88
C SER A 314 -6.60 -17.24 -6.10
N PRO A 315 -6.19 -18.51 -5.93
CA PRO A 315 -5.59 -19.30 -7.01
C PRO A 315 -6.61 -19.58 -8.12
N GLY A 316 -6.18 -19.50 -9.38
CA GLY A 316 -7.03 -19.72 -10.55
C GLY A 316 -7.76 -18.47 -11.05
N GLU A 317 -7.90 -17.45 -10.22
CA GLU A 317 -8.51 -16.18 -10.60
C GLU A 317 -7.56 -15.31 -11.46
N LEU A 318 -8.12 -14.64 -12.47
CA LEU A 318 -7.36 -13.81 -13.44
C LEU A 318 -7.17 -12.34 -12.99
N TRP A 319 -7.91 -11.89 -11.98
CA TRP A 319 -7.77 -10.54 -11.46
C TRP A 319 -6.46 -10.39 -10.66
N ARG A 320 -5.82 -9.24 -10.81
CA ARG A 320 -4.53 -8.91 -10.16
C ARG A 320 -4.71 -8.06 -8.92
N SER A 321 -5.59 -7.06 -9.03
CA SER A 321 -5.96 -6.16 -7.95
C SER A 321 -7.40 -5.69 -8.10
N THR A 322 -8.02 -5.29 -7.00
CA THR A 322 -9.33 -4.64 -6.95
C THR A 322 -9.32 -3.60 -5.83
N PHE A 323 -9.78 -2.39 -6.10
CA PHE A 323 -10.03 -1.40 -5.08
C PHE A 323 -11.42 -1.57 -4.47
N ASP A 324 -11.46 -1.75 -3.15
CA ASP A 324 -12.69 -1.74 -2.36
C ASP A 324 -12.89 -0.31 -1.83
N THR A 325 -13.91 0.38 -2.33
CA THR A 325 -14.24 1.77 -1.97
C THR A 325 -14.75 1.88 -0.53
N GLU A 326 -15.52 0.89 -0.06
CA GLU A 326 -16.09 0.87 1.29
C GLU A 326 -14.98 0.71 2.33
N LYS A 327 -14.07 -0.22 2.09
CA LYS A 327 -12.96 -0.52 3.00
C LYS A 327 -11.74 0.36 2.77
N ASN A 328 -11.71 1.07 1.64
CA ASN A 328 -10.61 1.92 1.21
C ASN A 328 -9.27 1.18 1.18
N ILE A 329 -9.29 -0.03 0.61
CA ILE A 329 -8.15 -0.95 0.55
C ILE A 329 -8.02 -1.52 -0.85
N VAL A 330 -6.79 -1.53 -1.36
CA VAL A 330 -6.47 -2.28 -2.58
C VAL A 330 -6.22 -3.72 -2.21
N THR A 331 -7.05 -4.63 -2.69
CA THR A 331 -6.82 -6.07 -2.54
C THR A 331 -5.98 -6.57 -3.70
N ILE A 332 -4.86 -7.24 -3.42
CA ILE A 332 -3.95 -7.82 -4.42
C ILE A 332 -4.03 -9.34 -4.36
N ASN A 333 -4.21 -9.99 -5.51
CA ASN A 333 -4.17 -11.44 -5.61
C ASN A 333 -2.73 -11.95 -5.52
N ASN A 334 -2.34 -12.50 -4.38
CA ASN A 334 -0.98 -13.00 -4.17
C ASN A 334 -0.71 -14.35 -4.85
N SER A 335 -1.77 -15.03 -5.32
CA SER A 335 -1.68 -16.32 -6.02
C SER A 335 -1.60 -16.17 -7.54
N HIS A 336 -1.77 -14.95 -8.05
CA HIS A 336 -1.66 -14.68 -9.47
C HIS A 336 -0.22 -14.88 -9.95
N ARG A 337 -0.04 -15.49 -11.13
CA ARG A 337 1.28 -15.79 -11.72
C ARG A 337 2.21 -14.58 -11.74
N ASP A 338 1.68 -13.42 -12.10
CA ASP A 338 2.46 -12.18 -12.19
C ASP A 338 2.93 -11.68 -10.82
N PHE A 339 2.14 -11.85 -9.75
CA PHE A 339 2.57 -11.48 -8.39
C PHE A 339 3.70 -12.40 -7.90
N ILE A 340 3.57 -13.71 -8.15
CA ILE A 340 4.60 -14.71 -7.82
C ILE A 340 5.90 -14.38 -8.58
N TYR A 341 5.78 -14.07 -9.88
CA TYR A 341 6.92 -13.67 -10.71
C TYR A 341 7.57 -12.35 -10.25
N ALA A 342 6.75 -11.36 -9.86
CA ALA A 342 7.20 -10.07 -9.37
C ALA A 342 7.92 -10.19 -8.02
N SER A 343 7.43 -11.06 -7.14
CA SER A 343 7.95 -11.25 -5.77
C SER A 343 9.36 -11.86 -5.71
N LYS A 344 9.88 -12.40 -6.82
CA LYS A 344 11.25 -12.95 -6.89
C LYS A 344 12.35 -11.89 -6.69
N GLN A 345 12.07 -10.62 -6.95
CA GLN A 345 13.04 -9.52 -6.80
C GLN A 345 12.35 -8.33 -6.13
N LYS A 346 12.99 -7.73 -5.11
CA LYS A 346 12.42 -6.60 -4.34
C LYS A 346 11.99 -5.44 -5.25
N ASN A 347 12.87 -4.97 -6.13
CA ASN A 347 12.56 -3.84 -7.04
C ASN A 347 11.44 -4.18 -8.02
N ARG A 348 11.38 -5.43 -8.50
CA ARG A 348 10.32 -5.90 -9.39
C ARG A 348 8.97 -5.95 -8.68
N LYS A 349 8.94 -6.42 -7.43
CA LYS A 349 7.75 -6.44 -6.57
C LYS A 349 7.21 -5.02 -6.36
N VAL A 350 8.08 -4.06 -6.05
CA VAL A 350 7.71 -2.64 -5.89
C VAL A 350 7.09 -2.08 -7.18
N ARG A 351 7.74 -2.25 -8.34
CA ARG A 351 7.22 -1.77 -9.63
C ARG A 351 5.89 -2.42 -9.99
N TYR A 352 5.76 -3.72 -9.75
CA TYR A 352 4.51 -4.43 -9.98
C TYR A 352 3.36 -3.88 -9.13
N ILE A 353 3.58 -3.70 -7.82
CA ILE A 353 2.59 -3.12 -6.92
C ILE A 353 2.25 -1.69 -7.35
N CYS A 354 3.24 -0.88 -7.75
CA CYS A 354 2.99 0.45 -8.28
C CYS A 354 2.04 0.44 -9.47
N ARG A 355 2.25 -0.45 -10.46
CA ARG A 355 1.35 -0.59 -11.62
C ARG A 355 -0.07 -0.99 -11.23
N LEU A 356 -0.22 -1.84 -10.21
CA LEU A 356 -1.55 -2.18 -9.68
C LEU A 356 -2.24 -0.96 -9.09
N TYR A 357 -1.53 -0.16 -8.30
CA TYR A 357 -2.06 1.10 -7.78
C TYR A 357 -2.43 2.09 -8.87
N ILE A 358 -1.62 2.21 -9.92
CA ILE A 358 -1.92 3.08 -11.07
C ILE A 358 -3.20 2.61 -11.76
N LYS A 359 -3.36 1.30 -11.95
CA LYS A 359 -4.59 0.73 -12.51
C LYS A 359 -5.81 1.10 -11.68
N GLU A 360 -5.75 0.91 -10.35
CA GLU A 360 -6.86 1.29 -9.47
C GLU A 360 -7.10 2.81 -9.45
N LEU A 361 -6.04 3.61 -9.53
CA LEU A 361 -6.13 5.08 -9.54
C LEU A 361 -6.81 5.59 -10.80
N VAL A 362 -6.43 5.06 -11.96
CA VAL A 362 -7.03 5.41 -13.25
C VAL A 362 -8.50 4.98 -13.28
N LEU A 363 -8.82 3.76 -12.81
CA LEU A 363 -10.21 3.29 -12.74
C LEU A 363 -11.07 4.12 -11.79
N ALA A 364 -10.52 4.56 -10.66
CA ALA A 364 -11.24 5.40 -9.69
C ALA A 364 -11.48 6.82 -10.23
N ASN A 365 -10.57 7.36 -11.04
CA ASN A 365 -10.68 8.71 -11.60
C ASN A 365 -11.50 8.79 -12.89
N PHE A 366 -11.59 7.70 -13.65
CA PHE A 366 -12.14 7.71 -15.01
C PHE A 366 -13.18 6.61 -15.24
N ILE A 367 -14.31 6.69 -14.54
CA ILE A 367 -15.37 5.67 -14.58
C ILE A 367 -16.01 5.55 -15.98
N GLU A 368 -16.06 6.63 -16.76
CA GLU A 368 -16.78 6.71 -18.03
C GLU A 368 -15.89 6.57 -19.29
N LEU A 369 -14.56 6.49 -19.12
CA LEU A 369 -13.64 6.37 -20.25
C LEU A 369 -13.71 4.99 -20.89
N LYS A 370 -13.50 4.94 -22.21
CA LYS A 370 -13.40 3.67 -22.94
C LYS A 370 -12.08 2.97 -22.61
N GLY A 371 -12.04 1.66 -22.84
CA GLY A 371 -10.86 0.83 -22.53
C GLY A 371 -9.56 1.35 -23.14
N GLU A 372 -9.59 1.86 -24.38
CA GLU A 372 -8.41 2.44 -25.04
C GLU A 372 -7.91 3.70 -24.31
N GLU A 373 -8.81 4.58 -23.91
CA GLU A 373 -8.48 5.83 -23.20
C GLU A 373 -7.94 5.55 -21.79
N LEU A 374 -8.49 4.54 -21.10
CA LEU A 374 -7.97 4.08 -19.81
C LEU A 374 -6.53 3.55 -19.93
N LEU A 375 -6.21 2.85 -21.03
CA LEU A 375 -4.86 2.35 -21.27
C LEU A 375 -3.88 3.50 -21.53
N GLU A 376 -4.27 4.53 -22.26
CA GLU A 376 -3.44 5.74 -22.46
C GLU A 376 -3.13 6.42 -21.12
N ARG A 377 -4.15 6.58 -20.26
CA ARG A 377 -3.97 7.13 -18.90
C ARG A 377 -3.06 6.27 -18.04
N MET A 378 -3.20 4.95 -18.12
CA MET A 378 -2.33 4.03 -17.40
C MET A 378 -0.87 4.15 -17.87
N ILE A 379 -0.63 4.29 -19.17
CA ILE A 379 0.73 4.50 -19.73
C ILE A 379 1.31 5.83 -19.24
N GLU A 380 0.54 6.91 -19.32
CA GLU A 380 0.94 8.25 -18.87
C GLU A 380 1.39 8.24 -17.41
N VAL A 381 0.56 7.74 -16.49
CA VAL A 381 0.90 7.70 -15.05
C VAL A 381 2.06 6.73 -14.78
N SER A 382 2.10 5.59 -15.47
CA SER A 382 3.18 4.61 -15.30
C SER A 382 4.54 5.14 -15.72
N LEU A 383 4.60 5.96 -16.77
CA LEU A 383 5.87 6.55 -17.24
C LEU A 383 6.55 7.36 -16.13
N TYR A 384 5.85 8.33 -15.56
CA TYR A 384 6.42 9.22 -14.54
C TYR A 384 6.59 8.53 -13.18
N ALA A 385 5.69 7.61 -12.82
CA ALA A 385 5.83 6.87 -11.56
C ALA A 385 7.05 5.94 -11.59
N GLU A 386 7.33 5.29 -12.72
CA GLU A 386 8.48 4.37 -12.83
C GLU A 386 9.83 5.09 -12.77
N GLU A 387 9.93 6.33 -13.25
CA GLU A 387 11.16 7.14 -13.10
C GLU A 387 11.53 7.39 -11.64
N SER A 388 10.53 7.46 -10.77
CA SER A 388 10.65 7.77 -9.35
C SER A 388 10.95 6.53 -8.48
N LEU A 389 10.88 5.33 -9.05
CA LEU A 389 11.12 4.03 -8.39
C LEU A 389 12.57 3.52 -8.52
N ARG A 390 13.54 4.43 -8.73
CA ARG A 390 14.95 4.08 -8.91
C ARG A 390 15.61 3.56 -7.64
#